data_AF-A0A4P8L518-F1
#
_entry.id   AF-A0A4P8L518-F1
#
_cell.length_a   1.000
_cell.length_b   1.000
_cell.length_c   1.000
_cell.angle_alpha   90.00
_cell.angle_beta   90.00
_cell.angle_gamma   90.00
#
_symmetry.space_group_name_H-M   'P 1'
#
loop_
_entity.id
_entity.type
_entity.pdbx_description
1 polymer ?
#
loop_
_entity_poly.entity_id
_entity_poly.type
_entity_poly.pdbx_seq_one_letter_code
_entity_poly.pdbx_strand_id
1 'polypeptide(L)'
;MNIRWRLFLLGVLAFTITALAWIHPIPCYGETVRSAGQTLYVPAYSHVYHGDKGKTFNLTVTLSVRNADTKASFHLTAVDYYSSKGRLTRNYLEKPVLLGPLESTYFIVGESDVSGGGEPCFIVRWKSDKKINPPVIEAVMIGASSSQGISFVCPARVIEE
;
A
#
# COMPACT_ATOMS: atom_id res chain seq x y z
N MET A 1 -56.77 28.30 16.78
CA MET A 1 -55.60 27.42 16.58
C MET A 1 -54.39 28.13 17.17
N ASN A 2 -53.87 27.63 18.30
CA ASN A 2 -53.06 28.41 19.24
C ASN A 2 -51.65 28.69 18.74
N ILE A 3 -51.20 29.95 18.89
CA ILE A 3 -49.89 30.47 18.48
C ILE A 3 -48.71 29.61 19.00
N ARG A 4 -48.91 28.93 20.13
CA ARG A 4 -47.93 28.05 20.80
C ARG A 4 -47.58 26.80 19.97
N TRP A 5 -48.50 26.29 19.15
CA TRP A 5 -48.24 25.11 18.30
C TRP A 5 -47.54 25.48 16.98
N ARG A 6 -47.76 26.70 16.46
CA ARG A 6 -47.07 27.19 15.25
C ARG A 6 -45.57 27.42 15.50
N LEU A 7 -45.21 27.95 16.67
CA LEU A 7 -43.81 28.14 17.07
C LEU A 7 -43.08 26.80 17.31
N PHE A 8 -43.79 25.79 17.81
CA PHE A 8 -43.22 24.46 18.03
C PHE A 8 -42.97 23.72 16.71
N LEU A 9 -43.89 23.80 15.74
CA LEU A 9 -43.72 23.21 14.41
C LEU A 9 -42.61 23.90 13.59
N LEU A 10 -42.47 25.23 13.70
CA LEU A 10 -41.37 25.97 13.07
C LEU A 10 -40.00 25.64 13.69
N GLY A 11 -39.94 25.41 15.00
CA GLY A 11 -38.70 24.99 15.68
C GLY A 11 -38.23 23.60 15.28
N VAL A 12 -39.16 22.64 15.13
CA VAL A 12 -38.83 21.27 14.69
C VAL A 12 -38.42 21.22 13.22
N LEU A 13 -39.02 22.05 12.36
CA LEU A 13 -38.63 22.15 10.94
C LEU A 13 -37.28 22.87 10.74
N ALA A 14 -36.93 23.84 11.60
CA ALA A 14 -35.64 24.52 11.56
C ALA A 14 -34.49 23.62 12.01
N PHE A 15 -34.74 22.70 12.96
CA PHE A 15 -33.72 21.77 13.47
C PHE A 15 -33.38 20.64 12.49
N THR A 16 -34.32 20.26 11.61
CA THR A 16 -34.07 19.24 10.57
C THR A 16 -33.30 19.78 9.36
N ILE A 17 -33.37 21.09 9.08
CA ILE A 17 -32.63 21.71 7.97
C ILE A 17 -31.15 21.96 8.34
N THR A 18 -30.83 22.25 9.61
CA THR A 18 -29.44 22.43 10.05
C THR A 18 -28.64 21.13 10.11
N ALA A 19 -29.29 19.97 10.19
CA ALA A 19 -28.63 18.66 10.19
C ALA A 19 -28.12 18.21 8.81
N LEU A 20 -28.63 18.79 7.70
CA LEU A 20 -28.17 18.47 6.35
C LEU A 20 -26.95 19.27 5.88
N ALA A 21 -26.52 20.30 6.61
CA ALA A 21 -25.44 21.19 6.17
C ALA A 21 -24.02 20.70 6.50
N TRP A 22 -23.87 19.54 7.15
CA TRP A 22 -22.57 18.95 7.49
C TRP A 22 -22.26 17.72 6.63
N ILE A 23 -22.62 17.75 5.34
CA ILE A 23 -22.00 16.85 4.37
C ILE A 23 -20.58 17.35 4.18
N HIS A 24 -19.67 16.92 5.05
CA HIS A 24 -18.25 17.04 4.75
C HIS A 24 -18.03 16.22 3.48
N PRO A 25 -17.39 16.76 2.43
CA PRO A 25 -16.95 15.91 1.34
C PRO A 25 -16.08 14.83 1.98
N ILE A 26 -16.57 13.60 1.98
CA ILE A 26 -15.73 12.44 2.25
C ILE A 26 -14.62 12.58 1.22
N PRO A 27 -13.34 12.72 1.62
CA PRO A 27 -12.26 12.73 0.64
C PRO A 27 -12.39 11.42 -0.14
N CYS A 28 -12.91 11.52 -1.35
CA CYS A 28 -12.99 10.42 -2.27
C CYS A 28 -11.53 10.08 -2.58
N TYR A 29 -11.12 8.89 -2.15
CA TYR A 29 -9.74 8.48 -2.25
C TYR A 29 -9.36 8.40 -3.74
N GLY A 30 -8.45 9.25 -4.17
CA GLY A 30 -7.57 8.98 -5.31
C GLY A 30 -7.82 9.80 -6.56
N GLU A 31 -7.52 11.10 -6.53
CA GLU A 31 -6.87 11.68 -7.70
C GLU A 31 -5.40 11.24 -7.63
N THR A 32 -5.04 10.16 -8.32
CA THR A 32 -3.64 9.76 -8.45
C THR A 32 -2.95 10.79 -9.35
N VAL A 33 -2.25 11.73 -8.71
CA VAL A 33 -1.44 12.71 -9.44
C VAL A 33 -0.44 11.93 -10.29
N ARG A 34 -0.50 12.13 -11.61
CA ARG A 34 0.43 11.49 -12.53
C ARG A 34 1.86 11.90 -12.21
N SER A 35 2.77 10.93 -12.23
CA SER A 35 4.18 11.11 -11.89
C SER A 35 5.09 10.58 -12.99
N ALA A 36 6.30 11.13 -13.09
CA ALA A 36 7.34 10.63 -13.99
C ALA A 36 8.36 9.73 -13.27
N GLY A 37 8.25 9.55 -11.96
CA GLY A 37 9.11 8.67 -11.19
C GLY A 37 8.97 8.91 -9.70
N GLN A 38 9.17 7.88 -8.90
CA GLN A 38 9.06 7.95 -7.44
C GLN A 38 10.01 6.96 -6.78
N THR A 39 10.38 7.26 -5.54
CA THR A 39 10.94 6.29 -4.58
C THR A 39 9.84 5.88 -3.62
N LEU A 40 9.59 4.58 -3.49
CA LEU A 40 8.59 4.03 -2.59
C LEU A 40 9.21 3.11 -1.54
N TYR A 41 8.72 3.25 -0.31
CA TYR A 41 8.95 2.33 0.80
C TYR A 41 7.83 1.30 0.85
N VAL A 42 8.17 0.01 0.86
CA VAL A 42 7.20 -1.09 0.97
C VAL A 42 7.47 -1.87 2.26
N PRO A 43 6.58 -1.81 3.26
CA PRO A 43 6.71 -2.61 4.47
C PRO A 43 6.64 -4.11 4.13
N ALA A 44 7.46 -4.92 4.80
CA ALA A 44 7.44 -6.37 4.70
C ALA A 44 7.53 -7.01 6.10
N TYR A 45 6.97 -8.20 6.25
CA TYR A 45 7.04 -8.96 7.49
C TYR A 45 7.56 -10.35 7.16
N SER A 46 8.74 -10.71 7.66
CA SER A 46 9.28 -12.08 7.51
C SER A 46 8.61 -13.05 8.47
N HIS A 47 8.10 -12.53 9.58
CA HIS A 47 7.25 -13.26 10.52
C HIS A 47 6.30 -12.31 11.24
N VAL A 48 5.25 -12.88 11.82
CA VAL A 48 4.34 -12.20 12.74
C VAL A 48 4.31 -12.92 14.08
N TYR A 49 3.93 -12.20 15.13
CA TYR A 49 3.81 -12.75 16.48
C TYR A 49 2.38 -13.20 16.74
N HIS A 50 2.22 -14.33 17.46
CA HIS A 50 0.92 -14.83 17.85
C HIS A 50 0.93 -15.53 19.21
N GLY A 51 -0.23 -15.47 19.88
CA GLY A 51 -0.46 -16.03 21.21
C GLY A 51 0.28 -15.29 22.34
N ASP A 52 -0.09 -15.59 23.58
CA ASP A 52 0.40 -14.86 24.76
C ASP A 52 1.91 -15.02 25.02
N LYS A 53 2.53 -16.04 24.40
CA LYS A 53 3.97 -16.30 24.50
C LYS A 53 4.80 -15.63 23.39
N GLY A 54 4.17 -14.84 22.51
CA GLY A 54 4.87 -14.16 21.42
C GLY A 54 5.58 -15.12 20.47
N LYS A 55 4.91 -16.23 20.10
CA LYS A 55 5.48 -17.18 19.14
C LYS A 55 5.56 -16.52 17.76
N THR A 56 6.61 -16.81 17.01
CA THR A 56 6.76 -16.32 15.64
C THR A 56 6.14 -17.28 14.65
N PHE A 57 5.50 -16.74 13.62
CA PHE A 57 5.01 -17.47 12.47
C PHE A 57 5.62 -16.88 11.20
N ASN A 58 6.45 -17.66 10.53
CA ASN A 58 7.19 -17.20 9.35
C ASN A 58 6.28 -17.02 8.14
N LEU A 59 6.67 -16.10 7.27
CA LEU A 59 5.91 -15.67 6.11
C LEU A 59 6.80 -15.65 4.88
N THR A 60 6.28 -16.13 3.77
CA THR A 60 6.81 -15.79 2.45
C THR A 60 6.35 -14.37 2.09
N VAL A 61 7.28 -13.53 1.63
CA VAL A 61 6.98 -12.18 1.17
C VAL A 61 7.10 -12.13 -0.34
N THR A 62 6.05 -11.69 -1.01
CA THR A 62 6.04 -11.44 -2.46
C THR A 62 5.81 -9.95 -2.71
N LEU A 63 6.85 -9.24 -3.12
CA LEU A 63 6.72 -7.88 -3.63
C LEU A 63 6.16 -7.93 -5.05
N SER A 64 5.02 -7.30 -5.29
CA SER A 64 4.40 -7.15 -6.60
C SER A 64 4.57 -5.72 -7.10
N VAL A 65 4.96 -5.59 -8.37
CA VAL A 65 5.07 -4.31 -9.08
C VAL A 65 4.23 -4.39 -10.35
N ARG A 66 3.24 -3.52 -10.49
CA ARG A 66 2.27 -3.54 -11.59
C ARG A 66 2.21 -2.17 -12.27
N ASN A 67 2.35 -2.13 -13.58
CA ASN A 67 2.07 -0.93 -14.35
C ASN A 67 0.56 -0.70 -14.42
N ALA A 68 0.07 0.36 -13.77
CA ALA A 68 -1.34 0.75 -13.81
C ALA A 68 -1.68 1.62 -15.04
N ASP A 69 -0.68 2.04 -15.82
CA ASP A 69 -0.89 2.80 -17.04
C ASP A 69 -1.27 1.86 -18.20
N THR A 70 -2.29 2.26 -18.96
CA THR A 70 -2.82 1.47 -20.09
C THR A 70 -2.11 1.75 -21.41
N LYS A 71 -1.21 2.75 -21.45
CA LYS A 71 -0.60 3.23 -22.71
C LYS A 71 0.90 3.42 -22.61
N ALA A 72 1.42 3.79 -21.45
CA ALA A 72 2.82 4.11 -21.25
C ALA A 72 3.54 3.01 -20.46
N SER A 73 4.82 2.85 -20.75
CA SER A 73 5.75 2.00 -20.01
C SER A 73 6.55 2.82 -18.99
N PHE A 74 7.21 2.12 -18.08
CA PHE A 74 8.18 2.73 -17.17
C PHE A 74 9.36 1.79 -16.90
N HIS A 75 10.47 2.34 -16.47
CA HIS A 75 11.64 1.61 -16.01
C HIS A 75 11.59 1.42 -14.50
N LEU A 76 11.55 0.17 -14.05
CA LEU A 76 11.85 -0.21 -12.68
C LEU A 76 13.37 -0.20 -12.52
N THR A 77 13.88 0.77 -11.76
CA THR A 77 15.31 1.09 -11.67
C THR A 77 16.00 0.49 -10.45
N ALA A 78 15.26 0.21 -9.38
CA ALA A 78 15.78 -0.48 -8.20
C ALA A 78 14.68 -1.22 -7.44
N VAL A 79 15.07 -2.33 -6.83
CA VAL A 79 14.29 -3.11 -5.86
C VAL A 79 15.28 -3.59 -4.81
N ASP A 80 15.37 -2.84 -3.73
CA ASP A 80 16.39 -3.00 -2.71
C ASP A 80 15.72 -3.52 -1.43
N TYR A 81 16.21 -4.63 -0.89
CA TYR A 81 15.65 -5.26 0.30
C TYR A 81 16.52 -4.96 1.52
N TYR A 82 15.92 -4.32 2.51
CA TYR A 82 16.57 -3.90 3.75
C TYR A 82 16.10 -4.76 4.92
N SER A 83 17.04 -5.13 5.77
CA SER A 83 16.72 -5.71 7.07
C SER A 83 16.06 -4.70 8.01
N SER A 84 15.38 -5.21 9.04
CA SER A 84 14.81 -4.46 10.17
C SER A 84 15.80 -3.54 10.91
N LYS A 85 17.10 -3.69 10.69
CA LYS A 85 18.15 -2.80 11.22
C LYS A 85 18.62 -1.72 10.23
N GLY A 86 17.92 -1.56 9.10
CA GLY A 86 18.25 -0.59 8.05
C GLY A 86 19.47 -0.97 7.21
N ARG A 87 19.94 -2.23 7.26
CA ARG A 87 21.05 -2.70 6.41
C ARG A 87 20.52 -3.26 5.11
N LEU A 88 21.09 -2.83 3.99
CA LEU A 88 20.82 -3.40 2.68
C LEU A 88 21.28 -4.86 2.66
N THR A 89 20.32 -5.77 2.43
CA THR A 89 20.56 -7.22 2.45
C THR A 89 20.64 -7.79 1.04
N ARG A 90 19.83 -7.28 0.10
CA ARG A 90 19.79 -7.77 -1.28
C ARG A 90 19.37 -6.69 -2.27
N ASN A 91 20.00 -6.68 -3.43
CA ASN A 91 19.51 -5.98 -4.61
C ASN A 91 18.86 -7.00 -5.55
N TYR A 92 17.60 -6.79 -5.92
CA TYR A 92 16.89 -7.71 -6.79
C TYR A 92 17.04 -7.38 -8.28
N LEU A 93 17.55 -6.20 -8.61
CA LEU A 93 17.81 -5.78 -9.98
C LEU A 93 19.29 -5.50 -10.19
N GLU A 94 19.88 -6.16 -11.20
CA GLU A 94 21.23 -5.84 -11.69
C GLU A 94 21.21 -4.67 -12.69
N LYS A 95 20.11 -4.55 -13.44
CA LYS A 95 19.88 -3.51 -14.44
C LYS A 95 18.41 -3.09 -14.42
N PRO A 96 18.09 -1.86 -14.86
CA PRO A 96 16.70 -1.43 -14.97
C PRO A 96 15.89 -2.37 -15.88
N VAL A 97 14.64 -2.65 -15.47
CA VAL A 97 13.68 -3.46 -16.21
C VAL A 97 12.59 -2.55 -16.75
N LEU A 98 12.31 -2.64 -18.05
CA LEU A 98 11.17 -1.93 -18.65
C LEU A 98 9.90 -2.75 -18.40
N LEU A 99 8.87 -2.13 -17.81
CA LEU A 99 7.53 -2.69 -17.70
C LEU A 99 6.61 -1.96 -18.68
N GLY A 100 6.09 -2.71 -19.64
CA GLY A 100 5.11 -2.25 -20.62
C GLY A 100 3.76 -1.89 -19.98
N PRO A 101 2.84 -1.32 -20.76
CA PRO A 101 1.49 -1.01 -20.29
C PRO A 101 0.81 -2.26 -19.72
N LEU A 102 0.21 -2.14 -18.54
CA LEU A 102 -0.44 -3.25 -17.80
C LEU A 102 0.46 -4.44 -17.46
N GLU A 103 1.77 -4.35 -17.70
CA GLU A 103 2.72 -5.41 -17.35
C GLU A 103 2.96 -5.45 -15.84
N SER A 104 3.28 -6.63 -15.32
CA SER A 104 3.61 -6.82 -13.91
C SER A 104 4.82 -7.72 -13.74
N THR A 105 5.52 -7.51 -12.63
CA THR A 105 6.62 -8.36 -12.18
C THR A 105 6.55 -8.55 -10.67
N TYR A 106 7.34 -9.47 -10.13
CA TYR A 106 7.34 -9.78 -8.71
C TYR A 106 8.71 -10.28 -8.23
N PHE A 107 8.92 -10.17 -6.92
CA PHE A 107 10.12 -10.62 -6.23
C PHE A 107 9.74 -11.35 -4.95
N ILE A 108 10.40 -12.48 -4.69
CA ILE A 108 10.06 -13.36 -3.55
C ILE A 108 11.20 -13.34 -2.52
N VAL A 109 10.83 -13.24 -1.26
CA VAL A 109 11.64 -13.62 -0.09
C VAL A 109 10.98 -14.86 0.50
N GLY A 110 11.67 -15.99 0.47
CA GLY A 110 11.13 -17.26 0.93
C GLY A 110 10.94 -17.29 2.45
N GLU A 111 10.02 -18.11 2.93
CA GLU A 111 9.72 -18.29 4.36
C GLU A 111 10.95 -18.66 5.22
N SER A 112 11.91 -19.37 4.66
CA SER A 112 13.16 -19.76 5.33
C SER A 112 14.22 -18.65 5.38
N ASP A 113 14.01 -17.55 4.67
CA ASP A 113 14.95 -16.44 4.61
C ASP A 113 14.80 -15.51 5.82
N VAL A 114 15.67 -15.70 6.80
CA VAL A 114 15.73 -14.90 8.03
C VAL A 114 16.65 -13.68 7.93
N SER A 115 17.25 -13.43 6.76
CA SER A 115 18.25 -12.37 6.59
C SER A 115 17.69 -10.95 6.77
N GLY A 116 16.38 -10.77 6.58
CA GLY A 116 15.67 -9.51 6.81
C GLY A 116 15.46 -9.18 8.30
N GLY A 117 15.59 -10.14 9.22
CA GLY A 117 15.05 -9.99 10.58
C GLY A 117 13.53 -9.85 10.57
N GLY A 118 12.91 -9.37 11.65
CA GLY A 118 11.43 -9.45 11.80
C GLY A 118 10.61 -8.56 10.87
N GLU A 119 10.99 -7.29 10.76
CA GLU A 119 10.25 -6.28 9.99
C GLU A 119 11.15 -5.65 8.92
N PRO A 120 11.50 -6.42 7.86
CA PRO A 120 12.26 -5.89 6.74
C PRO A 120 11.41 -4.94 5.88
N CYS A 121 12.03 -4.31 4.89
CA CYS A 121 11.31 -3.49 3.93
C CYS A 121 11.97 -3.52 2.55
N PHE A 122 11.23 -3.05 1.55
CA PHE A 122 11.78 -2.78 0.23
C PHE A 122 11.82 -1.28 -0.04
N ILE A 123 12.88 -0.85 -0.73
CA ILE A 123 12.91 0.44 -1.42
C ILE A 123 12.81 0.16 -2.91
N VAL A 124 11.79 0.73 -3.53
CA VAL A 124 11.50 0.55 -4.96
C VAL A 124 11.59 1.89 -5.66
N ARG A 125 12.36 1.95 -6.76
CA ARG A 125 12.52 3.16 -7.56
C ARG A 125 12.10 2.93 -8.98
N TRP A 126 11.29 3.81 -9.53
CA TRP A 126 10.85 3.75 -10.91
C TRP A 126 10.90 5.11 -11.59
N LYS A 127 11.05 5.11 -12.92
CA LYS A 127 11.05 6.32 -13.76
C LYS A 127 10.36 6.06 -15.10
N SER A 128 9.73 7.08 -15.67
CA SER A 128 9.16 7.09 -17.02
C SER A 128 9.50 8.40 -17.71
N ASP A 129 9.58 8.39 -19.04
CA ASP A 129 9.85 9.59 -19.84
C ASP A 129 8.71 10.61 -19.78
N LYS A 130 7.52 10.17 -19.35
CA LYS A 130 6.28 10.95 -19.32
C LYS A 130 5.67 10.85 -17.93
N LYS A 131 4.80 11.80 -17.57
CA LYS A 131 3.93 11.62 -16.40
C LYS A 131 2.87 10.56 -16.72
N ILE A 132 2.91 9.45 -15.99
CA ILE A 132 2.02 8.29 -16.13
C ILE A 132 1.19 8.09 -14.87
N ASN A 133 0.20 7.20 -14.93
CA ASN A 133 -0.41 6.68 -13.71
C ASN A 133 0.67 5.93 -12.90
N PRO A 134 0.92 6.30 -11.63
CA PRO A 134 1.92 5.62 -10.82
C PRO A 134 1.67 4.10 -10.76
N PRO A 135 2.72 3.27 -10.76
CA PRO A 135 2.57 1.83 -10.64
C PRO A 135 1.95 1.45 -9.29
N VAL A 136 1.19 0.36 -9.28
CA VAL A 136 0.69 -0.25 -8.05
C VAL A 136 1.79 -1.17 -7.53
N ILE A 137 2.29 -0.86 -6.33
CA ILE A 137 3.36 -1.60 -5.67
C ILE A 137 2.90 -2.01 -4.27
N GLU A 138 3.01 -3.30 -3.97
CA GLU A 138 2.53 -3.87 -2.72
C GLU A 138 3.34 -5.13 -2.37
N ALA A 139 3.46 -5.43 -1.07
CA ALA A 139 4.00 -6.70 -0.60
C ALA A 139 2.86 -7.59 -0.11
N VAL A 140 2.80 -8.82 -0.59
CA VAL A 140 1.86 -9.84 -0.17
C VAL A 140 2.58 -10.82 0.75
N MET A 141 2.06 -11.00 1.96
CA MET A 141 2.58 -11.91 2.95
C MET A 141 1.72 -13.15 2.98
N ILE A 142 2.32 -14.32 2.87
CA ILE A 142 1.62 -15.60 2.93
C ILE A 142 2.38 -16.52 3.88
N GLY A 143 1.69 -17.04 4.89
CA GLY A 143 2.16 -18.15 5.69
C GLY A 143 1.14 -19.27 5.67
N ALA A 144 1.57 -20.45 5.26
CA ALA A 144 0.72 -21.63 5.08
C ALA A 144 1.44 -22.86 5.62
N SER A 145 1.51 -22.98 6.95
CA SER A 145 2.16 -24.10 7.63
C SER A 145 1.23 -24.74 8.66
N SER A 146 1.36 -26.06 8.82
CA SER A 146 0.75 -26.85 9.91
C SER A 146 -0.73 -26.54 10.20
N SER A 147 -1.58 -26.52 9.17
CA SER A 147 -3.04 -26.24 9.21
C SER A 147 -3.48 -24.79 9.44
N GLN A 148 -2.57 -23.84 9.60
CA GLN A 148 -2.89 -22.42 9.72
C GLN A 148 -2.46 -21.66 8.46
N GLY A 149 -3.40 -20.90 7.90
CA GLY A 149 -3.17 -20.03 6.74
C GLY A 149 -3.46 -18.59 7.10
N ILE A 150 -2.48 -17.71 6.93
CA ILE A 150 -2.69 -16.26 7.01
C ILE A 150 -2.13 -15.57 5.78
N SER A 151 -2.81 -14.53 5.34
CA SER A 151 -2.29 -13.63 4.33
C SER A 151 -2.79 -12.22 4.54
N PHE A 152 -1.95 -11.26 4.14
CA PHE A 152 -2.28 -9.84 4.15
C PHE A 152 -1.39 -9.10 3.16
N VAL A 153 -1.78 -7.87 2.85
CA VAL A 153 -1.09 -7.01 1.90
C VAL A 153 -0.62 -5.75 2.60
N CYS A 154 0.61 -5.34 2.32
CA CYS A 154 1.14 -4.03 2.71
C CYS A 154 1.36 -3.16 1.47
N PRO A 155 0.60 -2.06 1.32
CA PRO A 155 0.79 -1.15 0.19
C PRO A 155 2.08 -0.34 0.36
N ALA A 156 2.67 0.04 -0.77
CA ALA A 156 3.80 0.95 -0.79
C ALA A 156 3.41 2.38 -0.35
N ARG A 157 4.37 3.11 0.21
CA ARG A 157 4.27 4.54 0.53
C ARG A 157 5.32 5.30 -0.27
N VAL A 158 4.90 6.34 -0.98
CA VAL A 158 5.83 7.27 -1.63
C VAL A 158 6.61 8.01 -0.56
N ILE A 159 7.93 8.01 -0.69
CA ILE A 159 8.84 8.74 0.23
C ILE A 159 9.57 9.88 -0.47
N GLU A 160 9.77 9.79 -1.79
CA GLU A 160 10.41 10.84 -2.60
C GLU A 160 9.83 10.81 -4.03
N GLU A 161 9.88 11.96 -4.70
CA GLU A 161 9.43 12.18 -6.10
C GLU A 161 10.49 12.96 -6.89
#